data_AF-A0A523JAY6-F1
#
_entry.id   AF-A0A523JAY6-F1
#
_cell.length_a   1.000
_cell.length_b   1.000
_cell.length_c   1.000
_cell.angle_alpha   90.00
_cell.angle_beta   90.00
_cell.angle_gamma   90.00
#
_symmetry.space_group_name_H-M   'P 1'
#
loop_
_entity.id
_entity.type
_entity.pdbx_description
1 polymer ?
#
loop_
_entity_poly.entity_id
_entity_poly.type
_entity_poly.pdbx_seq_one_letter_code
_entity_poly.pdbx_strand_id
1 'polypeptide(L)'
;MAPPINRLSCVVGGAQAAGTLLRVFFVPLRGYPREIEDRVPLRPAGEIATVRGIGRLLRVFRAGRVRVPPDPYRLGADPQRAAELVLRCQGARVELRVERRVERMLTVWTDAGVDRIRGVLDYTEDDEGLSVLRRGGQSLLKFPRESLIRFAPSSTERLEVLSVEVPSGLRLR
;
A
#
# COMPACT_ATOMS: atom_id res chain seq x y z
N MET A 1 1.31 -13.22 -16.63
CA MET A 1 2.50 -13.59 -15.83
C MET A 1 2.41 -12.84 -14.50
N ALA A 2 2.20 -13.55 -13.38
CA ALA A 2 2.07 -12.90 -12.08
C ALA A 2 3.40 -12.23 -11.69
N PRO A 3 3.40 -11.05 -11.02
CA PRO A 3 4.63 -10.44 -10.54
C PRO A 3 5.36 -11.40 -9.59
N PRO A 4 6.70 -11.44 -9.57
CA PRO A 4 7.43 -12.30 -8.64
C PRO A 4 7.06 -11.91 -7.21
N ILE A 5 6.49 -12.86 -6.46
CA ILE A 5 6.26 -12.73 -5.03
C ILE A 5 7.59 -12.98 -4.34
N ASN A 6 8.14 -11.96 -3.72
CA ASN A 6 9.40 -12.07 -2.99
C ASN A 6 9.11 -12.21 -1.49
N ARG A 7 9.88 -13.07 -0.83
CA ARG A 7 9.96 -13.11 0.63
C ARG A 7 11.12 -12.26 1.09
N LEU A 8 10.88 -11.39 2.07
CA LEU A 8 11.90 -10.50 2.62
C LEU A 8 11.92 -10.62 4.14
N SER A 9 13.09 -10.90 4.70
CA SER A 9 13.31 -10.81 6.15
C SER A 9 13.55 -9.34 6.52
N CYS A 10 12.74 -8.82 7.43
CA CYS A 10 12.73 -7.41 7.81
C CYS A 10 12.72 -7.25 9.33
N VAL A 11 12.98 -6.03 9.78
CA VAL A 11 12.60 -5.55 11.12
C VAL A 11 11.50 -4.51 11.01
N VAL A 12 10.66 -4.41 12.04
CA VAL A 12 9.71 -3.30 12.18
C VAL A 12 10.51 -2.02 12.41
N GLY A 13 10.41 -1.06 11.50
CA GLY A 13 11.10 0.23 11.55
C GLY A 13 10.31 1.30 12.29
N GLY A 14 8.97 1.28 12.19
CA GLY A 14 8.11 2.23 12.89
C GLY A 14 6.68 2.22 12.35
N ALA A 15 5.87 3.18 12.81
CA ALA A 15 4.52 3.39 12.30
C ALA A 15 4.08 4.85 12.41
N GLN A 16 3.15 5.23 11.53
CA GLN A 16 2.51 6.55 11.51
C GLN A 16 1.03 6.42 11.19
N ALA A 17 0.17 7.05 11.99
CA ALA A 17 -1.25 7.18 11.69
C ALA A 17 -1.52 8.44 10.87
N ALA A 18 -2.45 8.34 9.91
CA ALA A 18 -2.95 9.46 9.10
C ALA A 18 -4.44 9.23 8.78
N GLY A 19 -5.33 9.89 9.53
CA GLY A 19 -6.76 9.64 9.43
C GLY A 19 -7.09 8.17 9.70
N THR A 20 -7.85 7.53 8.81
CA THR A 20 -8.22 6.10 8.89
C THR A 20 -7.16 5.15 8.32
N LEU A 21 -5.91 5.59 8.20
CA LEU A 21 -4.82 4.81 7.63
C LEU A 21 -3.67 4.70 8.62
N LEU A 22 -3.22 3.47 8.85
CA LEU A 22 -1.97 3.21 9.55
C LEU A 22 -0.89 2.82 8.55
N ARG A 23 0.21 3.55 8.54
CA ARG A 23 1.42 3.23 7.79
C ARG A 23 2.36 2.50 8.72
N VAL A 24 2.79 1.30 8.33
CA VAL A 24 3.80 0.52 9.04
C VAL A 24 5.04 0.41 8.17
N PHE A 25 6.19 0.75 8.73
CA PHE A 25 7.46 0.75 8.02
C PHE A 25 8.28 -0.46 8.41
N PHE A 26 8.83 -1.15 7.42
CA PHE A 26 9.70 -2.30 7.59
C PHE A 26 11.04 -2.05 6.94
N VAL A 27 12.12 -2.40 7.62
CA VAL A 27 13.48 -2.26 7.11
C VAL A 27 14.00 -3.65 6.75
N PRO A 28 14.23 -3.96 5.46
CA PRO A 28 14.84 -5.22 5.06
C PRO A 28 16.22 -5.42 5.69
N LEU A 29 16.49 -6.64 6.16
CA LEU A 29 17.79 -7.00 6.75
C LEU A 29 18.92 -7.04 5.71
N ARG A 30 18.57 -7.27 4.44
CA ARG A 30 19.48 -7.30 3.29
C ARG A 30 18.76 -6.83 2.04
N GLY A 31 19.51 -6.22 1.13
CA GLY A 31 19.04 -5.85 -0.21
C GLY A 31 18.30 -4.52 -0.29
N TYR A 32 17.54 -4.37 -1.37
CA TYR A 32 16.73 -3.19 -1.70
C TYR A 32 15.24 -3.57 -1.63
N PRO A 33 14.32 -2.65 -1.26
CA PRO A 33 14.52 -1.23 -0.90
C PRO A 33 15.02 -1.00 0.53
N ARG A 34 15.43 0.25 0.84
CA ARG A 34 15.85 0.64 2.20
C ARG A 34 14.72 0.54 3.22
N GLU A 35 13.49 0.75 2.77
CA GLU A 35 12.28 0.69 3.59
C GLU A 35 11.10 0.22 2.75
N ILE A 36 10.18 -0.51 3.38
CA ILE A 36 8.93 -0.99 2.80
C ILE A 36 7.78 -0.46 3.66
N GLU A 37 6.84 0.23 3.02
CA GLU A 37 5.63 0.74 3.66
C GLU A 37 4.46 -0.21 3.44
N ASP A 38 3.85 -0.71 4.52
CA ASP A 38 2.53 -1.32 4.49
C ASP A 38 1.47 -0.28 4.88
N ARG A 39 0.40 -0.23 4.07
CA ARG A 39 -0.74 0.65 4.27
C ARG A 39 -1.90 -0.18 4.79
N VAL A 40 -2.20 -0.01 6.06
CA VAL A 40 -3.25 -0.75 6.77
C VAL A 40 -4.46 0.17 6.93
N PRO A 41 -5.54 -0.04 6.14
CA PRO A 41 -6.78 0.70 6.35
C PRO A 41 -7.39 0.30 7.69
N LEU A 42 -7.63 1.30 8.52
CA LEU A 42 -8.31 1.20 9.81
C LEU A 42 -9.70 1.80 9.64
N ARG A 43 -10.58 0.99 9.03
CA ARG A 43 -11.99 1.32 8.81
C ARG A 43 -12.88 0.48 9.76
N PRO A 44 -14.18 0.79 9.88
CA PRO A 44 -15.11 -0.02 10.65
C PRO A 44 -15.07 -1.51 10.27
N ALA A 45 -15.44 -2.37 11.22
CA ALA A 45 -15.46 -3.82 11.01
C ALA A 45 -16.43 -4.21 9.89
N GLY A 46 -16.00 -5.09 8.99
CA GLY A 46 -16.81 -5.61 7.88
C GLY A 46 -16.14 -5.56 6.51
N GLU A 47 -15.17 -4.67 6.32
CA GLU A 47 -14.42 -4.61 5.05
C GLU A 47 -13.28 -5.64 5.01
N ILE A 48 -13.17 -6.39 3.91
CA ILE A 48 -12.11 -7.39 3.68
C ILE A 48 -10.71 -6.78 3.84
N ALA A 49 -10.53 -5.53 3.38
CA ALA A 49 -9.27 -4.81 3.49
C ALA A 49 -8.87 -4.58 4.96
N THR A 50 -9.83 -4.23 5.81
CA THR A 50 -9.64 -4.05 7.25
C THR A 50 -9.28 -5.37 7.92
N VAL A 51 -10.02 -6.45 7.64
CA VAL A 51 -9.74 -7.78 8.23
C VAL A 51 -8.31 -8.24 7.89
N ARG A 52 -7.89 -8.10 6.63
CA ARG A 52 -6.52 -8.43 6.20
C ARG A 52 -5.49 -7.55 6.90
N GLY A 53 -5.78 -6.25 6.99
CA GLY A 53 -4.94 -5.25 7.65
C GLY A 53 -4.71 -5.58 9.13
N ILE A 54 -5.79 -5.77 9.90
CA ILE A 54 -5.74 -6.17 11.30
C ILE A 54 -4.96 -7.48 11.46
N GLY A 55 -5.22 -8.47 10.60
CA GLY A 55 -4.46 -9.73 10.62
C GLY A 55 -2.95 -9.55 10.45
N ARG A 56 -2.50 -8.58 9.65
CA ARG A 56 -1.06 -8.26 9.54
C ARG A 56 -0.53 -7.59 10.81
N LEU A 57 -1.27 -6.63 11.37
CA LEU A 57 -0.90 -5.97 12.64
C LEU A 57 -0.78 -6.97 13.80
N LEU A 58 -1.69 -7.93 13.92
CA LEU A 58 -1.62 -8.97 14.95
C LEU A 58 -0.32 -9.79 14.87
N ARG A 59 0.18 -10.05 13.67
CA ARG A 59 1.45 -10.76 13.48
C ARG A 59 2.66 -9.88 13.82
N VAL A 60 2.58 -8.58 13.54
CA VAL A 60 3.57 -7.60 14.03
C VAL A 60 3.61 -7.57 15.56
N PHE A 61 2.46 -7.47 16.23
CA PHE A 61 2.39 -7.50 17.69
C PHE A 61 2.93 -8.80 18.27
N ARG A 62 2.63 -9.93 17.63
CA ARG A 62 3.16 -11.23 18.03
C ARG A 62 4.69 -11.27 17.91
N ALA A 63 5.26 -10.76 16.82
CA ALA A 63 6.71 -10.68 16.64
C ALA A 63 7.37 -9.79 17.70
N GLY A 64 6.76 -8.65 18.03
CA GLY A 64 7.22 -7.73 19.06
C GLY A 64 6.86 -8.12 20.49
N ARG A 65 6.19 -9.26 20.71
CA ARG A 65 5.68 -9.71 22.02
C ARG A 65 4.81 -8.65 22.73
N VAL A 66 4.10 -7.83 21.95
CA VAL A 66 3.16 -6.84 22.46
C VAL A 66 1.81 -7.50 22.68
N ARG A 67 1.22 -7.29 23.87
CA ARG A 67 -0.11 -7.81 24.19
C ARG A 67 -1.14 -7.22 23.24
N VAL A 68 -1.84 -8.10 22.54
CA VAL A 68 -2.95 -7.75 21.64
C VAL A 68 -4.16 -7.32 22.48
N PRO A 69 -4.91 -6.27 22.08
CA PRO A 69 -6.18 -5.94 22.70
C PRO A 69 -7.18 -7.11 22.61
N PRO A 70 -8.07 -7.30 23.61
CA PRO A 70 -9.09 -8.36 23.59
C PRO A 70 -9.97 -8.32 22.34
N ASP A 71 -10.25 -7.12 21.83
CA ASP A 71 -10.95 -6.89 20.57
C ASP A 71 -10.02 -6.14 19.60
N PRO A 72 -9.39 -6.85 18.64
CA PRO A 72 -8.49 -6.25 17.65
C PRO A 72 -9.17 -5.24 16.72
N TYR A 73 -10.49 -5.35 16.51
CA TYR A 73 -11.19 -4.45 15.58
C TYR A 73 -11.37 -3.06 16.16
N ARG A 74 -11.26 -2.89 17.49
CA ARG A 74 -11.21 -1.57 18.14
C ARG A 74 -9.98 -0.75 17.72
N LEU A 75 -8.91 -1.39 17.25
CA LEU A 75 -7.76 -0.69 16.64
C LEU A 75 -8.17 0.04 15.36
N GLY A 76 -9.20 -0.44 14.67
CA GLY A 76 -9.79 0.25 13.53
C GLY A 76 -10.43 1.59 13.89
N ALA A 77 -10.89 1.75 15.13
CA ALA A 77 -11.50 2.98 15.63
C ALA A 77 -10.49 3.96 16.23
N ASP A 78 -9.27 3.51 16.55
CA ASP A 78 -8.20 4.33 17.12
C ASP A 78 -6.85 4.10 16.40
N PRO A 79 -6.64 4.79 15.25
CA PRO A 79 -5.40 4.71 14.48
C PRO A 79 -4.16 5.13 15.26
N GLN A 80 -4.30 6.10 16.16
CA GLN A 80 -3.20 6.61 16.95
C GLN A 80 -2.71 5.55 17.92
N ARG A 81 -3.64 4.91 18.64
CA ARG A 81 -3.33 3.80 19.53
C ARG A 81 -2.75 2.60 18.79
N ALA A 82 -3.24 2.30 17.59
CA ALA A 82 -2.67 1.25 16.75
C ALA A 82 -1.20 1.56 16.39
N ALA A 83 -0.88 2.80 16.02
CA ALA A 83 0.49 3.23 15.74
C ALA A 83 1.40 3.10 16.96
N GLU A 84 0.96 3.54 18.14
CA GLU A 84 1.70 3.39 19.39
C GLU A 84 2.05 1.93 19.68
N LEU A 85 1.10 1.00 19.51
CA LEU A 85 1.35 -0.42 19.72
C LEU A 85 2.37 -0.98 18.71
N VAL A 86 2.33 -0.53 17.45
CA VAL A 86 3.33 -0.95 16.45
C VAL A 86 4.72 -0.37 16.77
N LEU A 87 4.81 0.86 17.26
CA LEU A 87 6.07 1.46 17.70
C LEU A 87 6.73 0.65 18.82
N ARG A 88 5.95 0.05 19.72
CA ARG A 88 6.48 -0.88 20.75
C ARG A 88 7.04 -2.18 20.17
N CYS A 89 6.75 -2.49 18.91
CA CYS A 89 7.31 -3.63 18.18
C CYS A 89 8.57 -3.26 17.37
N GLN A 90 9.05 -2.02 17.42
CA GLN A 90 10.23 -1.60 16.66
C GLN A 90 11.44 -2.51 16.94
N GLY A 91 12.15 -2.91 15.89
CA GLY A 91 13.26 -3.87 15.94
C GLY A 91 12.83 -5.35 15.93
N ALA A 92 11.54 -5.66 16.09
CA ALA A 92 11.05 -7.03 15.99
C ALA A 92 11.25 -7.59 14.57
N ARG A 93 11.70 -8.84 14.48
CA ARG A 93 11.94 -9.52 13.20
C ARG A 93 10.65 -10.11 12.64
N VAL A 94 10.41 -9.88 11.35
CA VAL A 94 9.28 -10.41 10.59
C VAL A 94 9.74 -10.90 9.21
N GLU A 95 8.96 -11.79 8.61
CA GLU A 95 9.07 -12.11 7.18
C GLU A 95 7.90 -11.48 6.43
N LEU A 96 8.18 -10.77 5.35
CA LEU A 96 7.18 -10.15 4.50
C LEU A 96 7.05 -10.96 3.21
N ARG A 97 5.81 -11.27 2.82
CA ARG A 97 5.50 -11.63 1.43
C ARG A 97 5.10 -10.35 0.71
N VAL A 98 5.89 -9.95 -0.28
CA VAL A 98 5.65 -8.73 -1.04
C VAL A 98 5.43 -9.02 -2.52
N GLU A 99 4.63 -8.18 -3.15
CA GLU A 99 4.41 -8.19 -4.59
C GLU A 99 4.76 -6.83 -5.18
N ARG A 100 5.50 -6.83 -6.30
CA ARG A 100 5.79 -5.59 -7.02
C ARG A 100 4.53 -5.12 -7.74
N ARG A 101 4.06 -3.93 -7.38
CA ARG A 101 2.96 -3.24 -8.05
C ARG A 101 3.53 -2.07 -8.84
N VAL A 102 3.17 -2.01 -10.11
CA VAL A 102 3.39 -0.86 -10.96
C VAL A 102 2.07 -0.10 -11.04
N GLU A 103 2.07 1.14 -10.56
CA GLU A 103 0.97 2.07 -10.77
C GLU A 103 1.35 3.01 -11.91
N ARG A 104 0.61 2.94 -13.01
CA ARG A 104 0.79 3.85 -14.14
C ARG A 104 -0.09 5.08 -13.92
N MET A 105 0.46 6.23 -14.25
CA MET A 105 -0.20 7.51 -14.19
C MET A 105 -0.03 8.24 -15.53
N LEU A 106 -0.96 9.11 -15.85
CA LEU A 106 -0.89 9.99 -17.00
C LEU A 106 -1.10 11.42 -16.51
N THR A 107 -0.15 12.30 -16.81
CA THR A 107 -0.37 13.74 -16.64
C THR A 107 -0.82 14.30 -17.98
N VAL A 108 -1.95 14.99 -18.00
CA VAL A 108 -2.54 15.58 -19.21
C VAL A 108 -2.59 17.09 -19.01
N TRP A 109 -2.12 17.83 -20.01
CA TRP A 109 -2.19 19.28 -20.06
C TRP A 109 -3.22 19.68 -21.10
N THR A 110 -4.25 20.39 -20.67
CA THR A 110 -5.27 20.98 -21.52
C THR A 110 -5.30 22.49 -21.38
N ASP A 111 -6.07 23.15 -22.24
CA ASP A 111 -6.43 24.56 -22.09
C ASP A 111 -7.09 24.88 -20.74
N ALA A 112 -7.85 23.94 -20.17
CA ALA A 112 -8.49 24.07 -18.87
C ALA A 112 -7.54 23.85 -17.66
N GLY A 113 -6.37 23.23 -17.87
CA GLY A 113 -5.39 23.03 -16.80
C GLY A 113 -4.60 21.72 -16.88
N VAL A 114 -4.19 21.21 -15.72
CA VAL A 114 -3.34 20.01 -15.62
C VAL A 114 -4.04 18.93 -14.79
N ASP A 115 -4.33 17.80 -15.44
CA ASP A 115 -4.94 16.64 -14.81
C ASP A 115 -3.91 15.54 -14.53
N ARG A 116 -3.98 14.95 -13.34
CA ARG A 116 -3.15 13.79 -12.94
C ARG A 116 -4.03 12.57 -12.76
N ILE A 117 -3.99 11.68 -13.75
CA ILE A 117 -4.81 10.48 -13.80
C ILE A 117 -4.01 9.30 -13.22
N ARG A 118 -4.55 8.67 -12.17
CA ARG A 118 -3.95 7.49 -11.53
C ARG A 118 -4.61 6.19 -11.99
N GLY A 119 -3.89 5.07 -11.85
CA GLY A 119 -4.40 3.74 -12.15
C GLY A 119 -4.67 3.51 -13.64
N VAL A 120 -3.88 4.12 -14.52
CA VAL A 120 -4.03 3.99 -15.97
C VAL A 120 -3.69 2.55 -16.39
N LEU A 121 -4.58 1.91 -17.12
CA LEU A 121 -4.33 0.60 -17.72
C LEU A 121 -3.67 0.78 -19.08
N ASP A 122 -4.27 1.64 -19.90
CA ASP A 122 -3.83 1.94 -21.26
C ASP A 122 -4.31 3.33 -21.68
N TYR A 123 -3.72 3.86 -22.76
CA TYR A 123 -4.16 5.08 -23.42
C TYR A 123 -3.91 5.03 -24.92
N THR A 124 -4.74 5.73 -25.68
CA THR A 124 -4.64 5.81 -27.15
C THR A 124 -4.77 7.26 -27.57
N GLU A 125 -3.87 7.73 -28.42
CA GLU A 125 -3.97 9.03 -29.08
C GLU A 125 -4.33 8.79 -30.55
N ASP A 126 -5.36 9.50 -31.01
CA ASP A 126 -5.84 9.52 -32.39
C ASP A 126 -6.20 10.95 -32.81
N ASP A 127 -6.81 11.10 -33.99
CA ASP A 127 -7.21 12.40 -34.54
C ASP A 127 -8.32 13.08 -33.72
N GLU A 128 -9.12 12.31 -32.96
CA GLU A 128 -10.17 12.85 -32.07
C GLU A 128 -9.61 13.31 -30.72
N GLY A 129 -8.43 12.79 -30.31
CA GLY A 129 -7.70 13.23 -29.15
C GLY A 129 -7.12 12.08 -28.33
N LEU A 130 -7.17 12.20 -27.01
CA LEU A 130 -6.59 11.22 -26.08
C LEU A 130 -7.68 10.48 -25.32
N SER A 131 -7.68 9.16 -25.46
CA SER A 131 -8.54 8.23 -24.74
C SER A 131 -7.74 7.51 -23.66
N VAL A 132 -8.24 7.51 -22.41
CA VAL A 132 -7.55 6.93 -21.26
C VAL A 132 -8.42 5.89 -20.56
N LEU A 133 -7.91 4.66 -20.48
CA LEU A 133 -8.53 3.56 -19.76
C LEU A 133 -7.97 3.46 -18.33
N ARG A 134 -8.85 3.41 -17.32
CA ARG A 134 -8.47 3.38 -15.90
C ARG A 134 -8.92 2.09 -15.21
N ARG A 135 -8.13 1.61 -14.26
CA ARG A 135 -8.47 0.47 -13.40
C ARG A 135 -9.64 0.85 -12.48
N GLY A 136 -10.73 0.08 -12.53
CA GLY A 136 -11.92 0.33 -11.72
C GLY A 136 -12.79 1.50 -12.20
N GLY A 137 -12.44 2.15 -13.31
CA GLY A 137 -13.30 3.14 -13.95
C GLY A 137 -14.29 2.45 -14.87
N GLN A 138 -15.58 2.74 -14.70
CA GLN A 138 -16.63 2.24 -15.59
C GLN A 138 -16.63 2.92 -16.97
N SER A 139 -15.97 4.08 -17.09
CA SER A 139 -15.99 4.90 -18.32
C SER A 139 -14.59 5.36 -18.73
N LEU A 140 -14.36 5.33 -20.04
CA LEU A 140 -13.19 5.88 -20.72
C LEU A 140 -13.14 7.40 -20.50
N LEU A 141 -11.99 7.94 -20.06
CA LEU A 141 -11.79 9.39 -20.07
C LEU A 141 -11.36 9.82 -21.47
N LYS A 142 -12.01 10.85 -22.01
CA LYS A 142 -11.67 11.43 -23.30
C LYS A 142 -11.22 12.87 -23.13
N PHE A 143 -10.12 13.24 -23.79
CA PHE A 143 -9.61 14.59 -23.91
C PHE A 143 -9.63 14.97 -25.40
N PRO A 144 -10.52 15.89 -25.83
CA PRO A 144 -10.61 16.29 -27.22
C PRO A 144 -9.31 16.86 -27.76
N ARG A 145 -9.00 16.59 -29.04
CA ARG A 145 -7.77 17.04 -29.69
C ARG A 145 -7.59 18.56 -29.60
N GLU A 146 -8.66 19.35 -29.76
CA GLU A 146 -8.58 20.81 -29.69
C GLU A 146 -8.10 21.33 -28.32
N SER A 147 -8.39 20.60 -27.25
CA SER A 147 -8.05 20.99 -25.87
C SER A 147 -6.69 20.43 -25.43
N LEU A 148 -6.18 19.39 -26.10
CA LEU A 148 -5.01 18.64 -25.67
C LEU A 148 -3.70 19.33 -26.09
N ILE A 149 -2.97 19.86 -25.11
CA ILE A 149 -1.65 20.48 -25.35
C ILE A 149 -0.57 19.42 -25.40
N ARG A 150 -0.55 18.52 -24.41
CA ARG A 150 0.38 17.37 -24.33
C ARG A 150 -0.06 16.39 -23.24
N PHE A 151 0.54 15.21 -23.23
CA PHE A 151 0.47 14.29 -22.11
C PHE A 151 1.84 13.66 -21.83
N ALA A 152 2.02 13.16 -20.61
CA ALA A 152 3.24 12.48 -20.18
C ALA A 152 2.88 11.25 -19.34
N PRO A 153 3.21 10.04 -19.81
CA PRO A 153 3.08 8.84 -19.00
C PRO A 153 4.15 8.84 -17.91
N SER A 154 3.78 8.35 -16.74
CA SER A 154 4.72 8.07 -15.66
C SER A 154 4.32 6.79 -14.96
N SER A 155 5.29 6.12 -14.35
CA SER A 155 5.03 4.94 -13.53
C SER A 155 5.68 5.10 -12.17
N THR A 156 5.00 4.58 -11.15
CA THR A 156 5.56 4.45 -9.82
C THR A 156 5.49 2.99 -9.43
N GLU A 157 6.63 2.45 -9.04
CA GLU A 157 6.71 1.11 -8.53
C GLU A 157 6.64 1.15 -7.00
N ARG A 158 5.81 0.26 -6.44
CA ARG A 158 5.72 0.05 -5.00
C ARG A 158 5.70 -1.43 -4.69
N LEU A 159 6.30 -1.80 -3.58
CA LEU A 159 6.12 -3.13 -3.01
C LEU A 159 4.86 -3.13 -2.17
N GLU A 160 3.92 -4.01 -2.49
CA GLU A 160 2.72 -4.23 -1.71
C GLU A 160 2.96 -5.40 -0.74
N VAL A 161 2.74 -5.17 0.56
CA VAL A 161 2.84 -6.21 1.57
C VAL A 161 1.55 -7.05 1.55
N LEU A 162 1.68 -8.29 1.08
CA LEU A 162 0.58 -9.25 1.02
C LEU A 162 0.34 -9.90 2.39
N SER A 163 1.41 -10.29 3.06
CA SER A 163 1.35 -10.85 4.41
C SER A 163 2.62 -10.58 5.21
N VAL A 164 2.45 -10.61 6.53
CA VAL A 164 3.52 -10.62 7.52
C VAL A 164 3.54 -12.01 8.15
N GLU A 165 4.70 -12.57 8.39
CA GLU A 165 4.91 -13.87 9.05
C GLU A 165 5.91 -13.69 10.20
N VAL A 166 5.74 -14.47 11.27
CA VAL A 166 6.68 -14.48 12.40
C VAL A 166 7.71 -15.58 12.12
N PRO A 167 9.03 -15.28 12.13
CA PRO A 167 10.06 -16.27 11.83
C PRO A 167 9.93 -17.50 12.73
N SER A 168 9.98 -18.68 12.11
CA SER A 168 9.94 -19.98 12.79
C SER A 168 11.18 -20.13 13.69
N GLY A 169 11.01 -19.86 14.98
CA GLY A 169 12.10 -19.84 15.97
C GLY A 169 11.76 -19.04 17.22
N LEU A 170 10.80 -18.12 17.12
CA LEU A 170 10.18 -17.45 18.27
C LEU A 170 9.18 -18.41 18.96
N ARG A 171 9.68 -19.42 19.68
CA ARG A 171 8.84 -20.20 20.61
C ARG A 171 8.46 -19.29 21.79
N LEU A 172 7.15 -19.21 22.05
CA LEU A 172 6.60 -18.62 23.26
C LEU A 172 7.08 -19.49 24.43
N ARG A 173 7.76 -18.87 25.40
CA ARG A 173 7.91 -19.43 26.74
C ARG A 173 6.76 -18.90 27.59
#